data_AF-A0A2S1GZQ1-F1
#
_entry.id   AF-A0A2S1GZQ1-F1
#
_cell.length_a   1.000
_cell.length_b   1.000
_cell.length_c   1.000
_cell.angle_alpha   90.00
_cell.angle_beta   90.00
_cell.angle_gamma   90.00
#
_symmetry.space_group_name_H-M   'P 1'
#
loop_
_entity.id
_entity.type
_entity.pdbx_description
1 polymer ?
#
loop_
_entity_poly.entity_id
_entity_poly.type
_entity_poly.pdbx_seq_one_letter_code
_entity_poly.pdbx_strand_id
1 'polypeptide(L)'
;MHPIEIIQLMIASGILVFLLFISFIFKGKRRKRIQGLALLLLVSFGIIYFVRPYWINMQIEKKVSYIQLHLEKKYPRETWEFRIVPHREDGYESSNPYFIGVIFDNEPQVEYQYFARNKHDITIQGFSTSDSKSELLHLE
;
A
#
# COMPACT_ATOMS: atom_id res chain seq x y z
N MET A 1 5.56 -4.79 -11.79
CA MET A 1 5.16 -5.88 -10.84
C MET A 1 6.15 -5.88 -9.69
N HIS A 2 5.69 -5.67 -8.45
CA HIS A 2 6.63 -5.55 -7.33
C HIS A 2 7.37 -6.89 -7.11
N PRO A 3 8.70 -6.89 -6.86
CA PRO A 3 9.45 -8.13 -6.61
C PRO A 3 8.81 -9.07 -5.58
N ILE A 4 8.13 -8.53 -4.57
CA ILE A 4 7.43 -9.32 -3.56
C ILE A 4 6.19 -10.05 -4.11
N GLU A 5 5.51 -9.48 -5.10
CA GLU A 5 4.36 -10.10 -5.76
C GLU A 5 4.79 -11.28 -6.62
N ILE A 6 5.95 -11.17 -7.28
CA ILE A 6 6.55 -12.27 -8.04
C ILE A 6 6.85 -13.44 -7.11
N ILE A 7 7.48 -13.16 -5.95
CA ILE A 7 7.76 -14.18 -4.93
C ILE A 7 6.47 -14.81 -4.40
N GLN A 8 5.45 -14.01 -4.08
CA GLN A 8 4.14 -14.51 -3.63
C GLN A 8 3.48 -15.40 -4.69
N LEU A 9 3.55 -15.03 -5.97
CA LEU A 9 2.98 -15.79 -7.07
C LEU A 9 3.74 -17.11 -7.30
N MET A 10 5.07 -17.11 -7.17
CA MET A 10 5.86 -18.35 -7.21
C MET A 10 5.50 -19.30 -6.06
N ILE A 11 5.37 -18.78 -4.84
CA ILE A 11 4.98 -19.60 -3.68
C ILE A 11 3.55 -20.13 -3.85
N ALA A 12 2.60 -19.28 -4.22
CA ALA A 12 1.20 -19.67 -4.41
C ALA A 12 1.06 -20.72 -5.52
N SER A 13 1.73 -20.53 -6.66
CA SER A 13 1.72 -21.49 -7.75
C SER A 13 2.41 -22.80 -7.37
N GLY A 14 3.52 -22.75 -6.63
CA GLY A 14 4.20 -23.93 -6.09
C GLY A 14 3.30 -24.76 -5.16
N ILE A 15 2.61 -24.11 -4.22
CA ILE A 15 1.63 -24.77 -3.33
C ILE A 15 0.50 -25.41 -4.14
N LEU A 16 -0.01 -24.72 -5.15
CA LEU A 16 -1.09 -25.22 -5.99
C LEU A 16 -0.66 -26.48 -6.76
N VAL A 17 0.50 -26.43 -7.43
CA VAL A 17 1.05 -27.57 -8.16
C VAL A 17 1.32 -28.74 -7.22
N PHE A 18 1.85 -28.47 -6.02
CA PHE A 18 2.09 -29.50 -5.01
C PHE A 18 0.80 -30.17 -4.54
N LEU A 19 -0.26 -29.40 -4.27
CA LEU A 19 -1.57 -29.96 -3.91
C LEU A 19 -2.17 -30.80 -5.03
N LEU A 20 -2.05 -30.35 -6.27
CA LEU A 20 -2.49 -31.11 -7.44
C LEU A 20 -1.69 -32.40 -7.60
N PHE A 21 -0.36 -32.35 -7.41
CA PHE A 21 0.51 -33.52 -7.46
C PHE A 21 0.15 -34.55 -6.39
N ILE A 22 0.02 -34.12 -5.12
CA ILE A 22 -0.43 -34.98 -4.02
C ILE A 22 -1.80 -35.59 -4.33
N SER A 23 -2.69 -34.83 -4.96
CA SER A 23 -4.02 -35.31 -5.32
C SER A 23 -3.97 -36.57 -6.19
N PHE A 24 -2.96 -36.74 -7.05
CA PHE A 24 -2.78 -37.94 -7.87
C PHE A 24 -2.42 -39.19 -7.07
N ILE A 25 -1.79 -39.05 -5.91
CA ILE A 25 -1.44 -40.16 -5.01
C ILE A 25 -2.72 -40.73 -4.35
N PHE A 26 -3.72 -39.88 -4.09
CA PHE A 26 -4.98 -40.28 -3.48
C PHE A 26 -6.02 -40.74 -4.52
N LYS A 27 -6.89 -41.68 -4.13
CA LYS A 27 -7.98 -42.19 -4.99
C LYS A 27 -9.36 -41.83 -4.45
N GLY A 28 -10.37 -41.89 -5.33
CA GLY A 28 -11.78 -41.75 -4.98
C GLY A 28 -12.16 -40.38 -4.38
N LYS A 29 -12.94 -40.40 -3.30
CA LYS A 29 -13.47 -39.18 -2.66
C LYS A 29 -12.39 -38.26 -2.08
N ARG A 30 -11.23 -38.79 -1.67
CA ARG A 30 -10.12 -37.99 -1.10
C ARG A 30 -9.46 -37.11 -2.17
N ARG A 31 -9.26 -37.64 -3.38
CA ARG A 31 -8.75 -36.88 -4.53
C ARG A 31 -9.61 -35.65 -4.83
N LYS A 32 -10.94 -35.84 -4.90
CA LYS A 32 -11.90 -34.75 -5.15
C LYS A 32 -11.87 -33.67 -4.07
N ARG A 33 -11.69 -34.04 -2.78
CA ARG A 33 -11.54 -33.07 -1.69
C ARG A 33 -10.28 -32.22 -1.84
N ILE A 34 -9.15 -32.84 -2.17
CA ILE A 34 -7.87 -32.13 -2.37
C ILE A 34 -7.97 -31.18 -3.57
N GLN A 35 -8.57 -31.63 -4.68
CA GLN A 35 -8.80 -30.78 -5.86
C GLN A 35 -9.74 -29.61 -5.54
N GLY A 36 -10.81 -29.86 -4.80
CA GLY A 36 -11.73 -28.82 -4.34
C GLY A 36 -11.02 -27.78 -3.46
N LEU A 37 -10.14 -28.22 -2.57
CA LEU A 37 -9.32 -27.31 -1.75
C LEU A 37 -8.36 -26.49 -2.60
N ALA A 38 -7.67 -27.11 -3.56
CA ALA A 38 -6.79 -26.41 -4.49
C ALA A 38 -7.55 -25.35 -5.32
N LEU A 39 -8.74 -25.69 -5.81
CA LEU A 39 -9.59 -24.76 -6.54
C LEU A 39 -10.04 -23.59 -5.65
N LEU A 40 -10.44 -23.87 -4.40
CA LEU A 40 -10.82 -22.84 -3.44
C LEU A 40 -9.65 -21.87 -3.18
N LEU A 41 -8.45 -22.40 -2.95
CA LEU A 41 -7.25 -21.57 -2.75
C LEU A 41 -6.94 -20.70 -3.97
N LEU A 42 -7.07 -21.26 -5.19
CA LEU A 42 -6.86 -20.50 -6.43
C LEU A 42 -7.85 -19.34 -6.55
N VAL A 43 -9.14 -19.60 -6.30
CA VAL A 43 -10.19 -18.57 -6.35
C VAL A 43 -9.97 -17.51 -5.27
N SER A 44 -9.69 -17.91 -4.04
CA SER A 44 -9.40 -16.98 -2.93
C SER A 44 -8.18 -16.11 -3.24
N PHE A 45 -7.11 -16.70 -3.77
CA PHE A 45 -5.92 -15.96 -4.18
C PHE A 45 -6.23 -14.95 -5.29
N GLY A 46 -6.97 -15.37 -6.32
CA GLY A 46 -7.39 -14.48 -7.40
C GLY A 46 -8.23 -13.29 -6.92
N ILE A 47 -9.17 -13.53 -6.00
CA ILE A 47 -9.98 -12.47 -5.37
C ILE A 47 -9.09 -11.50 -4.60
N ILE A 48 -8.20 -12.00 -3.73
CA ILE A 48 -7.30 -11.15 -2.94
C ILE A 48 -6.42 -10.31 -3.86
N TYR A 49 -5.84 -10.92 -4.89
CA TYR A 49 -4.99 -10.23 -5.86
C TYR A 49 -5.75 -9.09 -6.57
N PHE A 50 -6.99 -9.33 -6.98
CA PHE A 50 -7.82 -8.33 -7.65
C PHE A 50 -8.33 -7.22 -6.72
N VAL A 51 -8.68 -7.55 -5.47
CA VAL A 51 -9.26 -6.62 -4.49
C VAL A 51 -8.19 -5.75 -3.83
N ARG A 52 -6.97 -6.27 -3.64
CA ARG A 52 -5.85 -5.59 -2.97
C ARG A 52 -5.62 -4.14 -3.45
N PRO A 53 -5.52 -3.82 -4.75
CA PRO A 53 -5.29 -2.44 -5.19
C PRO A 53 -6.43 -1.49 -4.82
N TYR A 54 -7.69 -1.96 -4.76
CA TYR A 54 -8.82 -1.15 -4.32
C TYR A 54 -8.80 -0.93 -2.81
N TRP A 55 -8.42 -1.96 -2.06
CA TRP A 55 -8.23 -1.85 -0.62
C TRP A 55 -7.13 -0.83 -0.27
N ILE A 56 -6.03 -0.81 -1.01
CA ILE A 56 -4.94 0.18 -0.84
C ILE A 56 -5.49 1.60 -1.07
N ASN A 57 -6.20 1.86 -2.17
CA ASN A 57 -6.81 3.17 -2.44
C ASN A 57 -7.70 3.65 -1.28
N MET A 58 -8.58 2.77 -0.77
CA MET A 58 -9.46 3.11 0.34
C MET A 58 -8.69 3.46 1.61
N GLN A 59 -7.57 2.78 1.88
CA GLN A 59 -6.71 3.09 3.02
C GLN A 59 -5.97 4.42 2.84
N ILE A 60 -5.51 4.74 1.62
CA ILE A 60 -4.89 6.02 1.30
C ILE A 60 -5.89 7.14 1.55
N GLU A 61 -7.09 7.06 0.98
CA GLU A 61 -8.14 8.08 1.14
C GLU A 61 -8.44 8.36 2.62
N LYS A 62 -8.60 7.29 3.40
CA LYS A 62 -8.82 7.38 4.85
C LYS A 62 -7.66 8.06 5.59
N LYS A 63 -6.42 7.77 5.21
CA LYS A 63 -5.22 8.38 5.81
C LYS A 63 -5.09 9.85 5.42
N VAL A 64 -5.37 10.20 4.16
CA VAL A 64 -5.43 11.58 3.69
C VAL A 64 -6.44 12.37 4.51
N SER A 65 -7.65 11.84 4.75
CA SER A 65 -8.64 12.52 5.60
C SER A 65 -8.14 12.75 7.04
N TYR A 66 -7.38 11.81 7.61
CA TYR A 66 -6.79 11.99 8.94
C TYR A 66 -5.72 13.08 8.96
N ILE A 67 -4.85 13.10 7.96
CA ILE A 67 -3.81 14.12 7.82
C ILE A 67 -4.46 15.48 7.58
N GLN A 68 -5.47 15.57 6.72
CA GLN A 68 -6.20 16.81 6.46
C GLN A 68 -6.77 17.40 7.76
N LEU A 69 -7.50 16.62 8.55
CA LEU A 69 -8.04 17.08 9.84
C LEU A 69 -6.96 17.54 10.81
N HIS A 70 -5.79 16.91 10.79
CA HIS A 70 -4.66 17.29 11.63
C HIS A 70 -4.02 18.60 11.18
N LEU A 71 -3.81 18.77 9.88
CA LEU A 71 -3.25 19.99 9.29
C LEU A 71 -4.20 21.18 9.46
N GLU A 72 -5.50 21.01 9.26
CA GLU A 72 -6.51 22.05 9.50
C GLU A 72 -6.49 22.53 10.96
N LYS A 73 -6.25 21.61 11.90
CA LYS A 73 -6.16 21.94 13.33
C LYS A 73 -4.84 22.62 13.69
N LYS A 74 -3.72 22.15 13.12
CA LYS A 74 -2.37 22.61 13.47
C LYS A 74 -1.99 23.90 12.75
N TYR A 75 -2.38 24.04 11.48
CA TYR A 75 -2.04 25.13 10.58
C TYR A 75 -3.31 25.72 9.92
N PRO A 76 -4.24 26.32 10.69
CA PRO A 76 -5.57 26.71 10.21
C PRO A 76 -5.60 27.84 9.17
N ARG A 77 -4.46 28.50 8.93
CA ARG A 77 -4.32 29.60 7.95
C ARG A 77 -3.47 29.22 6.74
N GLU A 78 -2.99 28.00 6.70
CA GLU A 78 -2.12 27.52 5.64
C GLU A 78 -2.91 26.66 4.67
N THR A 79 -2.40 26.59 3.46
CA THR A 79 -2.92 25.76 2.38
C THR A 79 -1.82 24.82 1.94
N TRP A 80 -2.22 23.63 1.49
CA TRP A 80 -1.30 22.57 1.12
C TRP A 80 -1.89 21.71 0.01
N GLU A 81 -1.01 21.03 -0.70
CA GLU A 81 -1.34 20.01 -1.68
C GLU A 81 -0.87 18.63 -1.22
N PHE A 82 -1.68 17.61 -1.48
CA PHE A 82 -1.31 16.23 -1.22
C PHE A 82 -0.65 15.60 -2.44
N ARG A 83 0.54 15.04 -2.25
CA ARG A 83 1.18 14.11 -3.18
C ARG A 83 0.97 12.68 -2.73
N ILE A 84 0.31 11.91 -3.57
CA ILE A 84 0.07 10.48 -3.36
C ILE A 84 0.91 9.70 -4.35
N VAL A 85 1.62 8.68 -3.87
CA VAL A 85 2.36 7.77 -4.73
C VAL A 85 1.40 7.01 -5.66
N PRO A 86 1.60 7.07 -6.99
CA PRO A 86 0.79 6.32 -7.95
C PRO A 86 1.21 4.84 -7.98
N HIS A 87 0.94 4.11 -6.91
CA HIS A 87 1.37 2.72 -6.66
C HIS A 87 0.85 1.67 -7.65
N ARG A 88 0.06 2.06 -8.65
CA ARG A 88 -0.40 1.20 -9.75
C ARG A 88 0.38 1.43 -11.04
N GLU A 89 1.18 2.50 -11.10
CA GLU A 89 2.01 2.84 -12.25
C GLU A 89 3.38 2.18 -12.13
N ASP A 90 3.96 1.84 -13.28
CA ASP A 90 5.30 1.27 -13.35
C ASP A 90 6.36 2.28 -12.84
N GLY A 91 7.36 1.80 -12.10
CA GLY A 91 8.42 2.62 -11.51
C GLY A 91 8.17 3.00 -10.05
N TYR A 92 6.97 2.74 -9.51
CA TYR A 92 6.61 3.02 -8.12
C TYR A 92 6.50 1.77 -7.25
N GLU A 93 6.96 0.61 -7.76
CA GLU A 93 6.81 -0.65 -7.04
C GLU A 93 7.51 -0.65 -5.68
N SER A 94 8.67 -0.01 -5.55
CA SER A 94 9.39 0.08 -4.28
C SER A 94 8.84 1.14 -3.31
N SER A 95 7.94 2.01 -3.78
CA SER A 95 7.43 3.13 -2.99
C SER A 95 6.27 2.68 -2.11
N ASN A 96 6.25 3.13 -0.86
CA ASN A 96 5.17 2.82 0.06
C ASN A 96 3.98 3.77 -0.19
N PRO A 97 2.81 3.28 -0.66
CA PRO A 97 1.64 4.13 -0.95
C PRO A 97 1.03 4.82 0.27
N TYR A 98 1.40 4.40 1.48
CA TYR A 98 0.82 4.91 2.72
C TYR A 98 1.56 6.11 3.31
N PHE A 99 2.70 6.51 2.70
CA PHE A 99 3.28 7.82 2.96
C PHE A 99 2.60 8.83 2.04
N ILE A 100 2.10 9.90 2.64
CA ILE A 100 1.41 10.97 1.95
C ILE A 100 2.32 12.18 1.98
N GLY A 101 2.75 12.63 0.80
CA GLY A 101 3.47 13.87 0.64
C GLY A 101 2.53 15.04 0.89
N VAL A 102 3.02 16.04 1.62
CA VAL A 102 2.32 17.31 1.87
C VAL A 102 3.28 18.43 1.50
N ILE A 103 2.84 19.30 0.60
CA ILE A 103 3.59 20.48 0.18
C ILE A 103 2.77 21.68 0.63
N PHE A 104 3.33 22.52 1.50
CA PHE A 104 2.65 23.73 1.94
C PHE A 104 2.91 24.87 0.95
N ASP A 105 1.91 25.73 0.73
CA ASP A 105 2.02 26.82 -0.24
C ASP A 105 3.05 27.88 0.16
N ASN A 106 3.35 28.01 1.45
CA ASN A 106 4.40 28.89 1.98
C ASN A 106 5.80 28.26 1.91
N GLU A 107 5.91 26.95 1.67
CA GLU A 107 7.16 26.19 1.54
C GLU A 107 7.10 25.21 0.34
N PRO A 108 6.87 25.71 -0.89
CA PRO A 108 6.55 24.85 -2.05
C PRO A 108 7.73 23.97 -2.50
N GLN A 109 8.95 24.28 -2.06
CA GLN A 109 10.15 23.51 -2.35
C GLN A 109 10.35 22.29 -1.44
N VAL A 110 9.51 22.10 -0.42
CA VAL A 110 9.62 20.99 0.54
C VAL A 110 8.36 20.11 0.52
N GLU A 111 8.58 18.82 0.35
CA GLU A 111 7.54 17.80 0.47
C GLU A 111 7.76 17.01 1.77
N TYR A 112 6.86 17.18 2.73
CA TYR A 112 6.85 16.45 3.99
C TYR A 112 6.13 15.11 3.83
N GLN A 113 6.79 14.02 4.22
CA GLN A 113 6.25 12.66 4.13
C GLN A 113 5.51 12.31 5.43
N TYR A 114 4.19 12.42 5.41
CA TYR A 114 3.33 12.09 6.55
C TYR A 114 2.91 10.63 6.55
N PHE A 115 2.79 10.06 7.75
CA PHE A 115 2.20 8.75 8.00
C PHE A 115 1.13 8.83 9.09
N ALA A 116 -0.11 8.50 8.73
CA ALA A 116 -1.20 8.39 9.69
C ALA A 116 -1.45 6.93 10.08
N ARG A 117 -1.17 6.54 11.32
CA ARG A 117 -1.59 5.22 11.84
C ARG A 117 -3.09 5.20 12.10
N ASN A 118 -3.62 6.29 12.63
CA ASN A 118 -5.03 6.53 12.88
C ASN A 118 -5.28 8.06 12.97
N LYS A 119 -6.52 8.47 13.26
CA LYS A 119 -6.90 9.90 13.36
C LYS A 119 -6.16 10.72 14.42
N HIS A 120 -5.53 10.07 15.40
CA HIS A 120 -4.87 10.70 16.53
C HIS A 120 -3.34 10.52 16.53
N ASP A 121 -2.83 9.64 15.67
CA ASP A 121 -1.42 9.26 15.59
C ASP A 121 -0.94 9.49 14.15
N ILE A 122 -0.39 10.68 13.95
CA ILE A 122 0.07 11.21 12.67
C ILE A 122 1.48 11.74 12.90
N THR A 123 2.44 11.23 12.12
CA THR A 123 3.85 11.58 12.25
C THR A 123 4.46 11.94 10.91
N ILE A 124 5.44 12.84 10.95
CA ILE A 124 6.33 13.10 9.82
C ILE A 124 7.44 12.06 9.89
N GLN A 125 7.70 11.38 8.77
CA GLN A 125 8.69 10.31 8.68
C GLN A 125 9.93 10.74 7.90
N GLY A 126 9.82 11.85 7.18
CA GLY A 126 10.91 12.47 6.44
C GLY A 126 10.41 13.66 5.64
N PHE A 127 11.32 14.26 4.90
CA PHE A 127 11.03 15.32 3.96
C PHE A 127 11.99 15.19 2.77
N SER A 128 11.59 15.74 1.64
CA SER A 128 12.46 15.93 0.48
C SER A 128 12.41 17.38 0.06
N THR A 129 13.57 17.97 -0.22
CA THR A 129 13.68 19.36 -0.68
C THR A 129 14.53 19.44 -1.94
N SER A 130 14.15 20.32 -2.86
CA SER A 130 14.98 20.67 -4.02
C SER A 130 16.05 21.72 -3.69
N ASP A 131 15.95 22.40 -2.54
CA ASP A 131 16.91 23.42 -2.10
C ASP A 131 17.47 23.08 -0.72
N SER A 132 18.79 22.84 -0.68
CA SER A 132 19.54 22.48 0.52
C SER A 132 19.56 23.56 1.61
N LYS A 133 19.10 24.78 1.31
CA LYS A 133 19.07 25.92 2.25
C LYS A 133 17.66 26.27 2.75
N SER A 134 16.64 25.48 2.40
CA SER A 134 15.27 25.74 2.86
C SER A 134 15.19 25.67 4.39
N GLU A 135 14.68 26.73 5.03
CA GLU A 135 14.30 26.68 6.44
C GLU A 135 13.04 25.83 6.57
N LEU A 136 13.14 24.69 7.26
CA LEU A 136 12.05 23.73 7.41
C LEU A 136 11.06 24.24 8.46
N LEU A 137 9.96 24.84 8.02
CA LEU A 137 8.99 25.50 8.91
C LEU A 137 8.07 24.51 9.64
N HIS A 138 7.90 23.29 9.10
CA HIS A 138 6.92 22.31 9.60
C HIS A 138 7.56 21.03 10.14
N LEU A 139 8.89 21.00 10.27
CA LEU A 139 9.61 19.88 10.86
C LEU A 139 9.64 19.99 12.40
N GLU A 140 8.65 19.39 13.07
CA GLU A 140 8.52 19.33 14.54
C GLU A 140 8.43 17.89 15.07
#